data_AF-A0A0J9F5Y6-F1
#
_entry.id   AF-A0A0J9F5Y6-F1
#
_cell.length_a   1.000
_cell.length_b   1.000
_cell.length_c   1.000
_cell.angle_alpha   90.00
_cell.angle_beta   90.00
_cell.angle_gamma   90.00
#
_symmetry.space_group_name_H-M   'P 1'
#
loop_
_entity.id
_entity.type
_entity.pdbx_description
1 polymer ?
#
loop_
_entity_poly.entity_id
_entity_poly.type
_entity_poly.pdbx_seq_one_letter_code
_entity_poly.pdbx_strand_id
1 'polypeptide(L)' 'MDRKREDKPPEEPPEESDEELLREYEWAEKHVPDDVIPKPAPDEFERIWKRIQEERGK' A
#
# COMPACT_ATOMS: atom_id res chain seq x y z
N MET A 1 3.83 43.36 -0.62
CA MET A 1 2.69 42.42 -0.60
C MET A 1 3.26 41.04 -0.83
N ASP A 2 3.94 40.52 0.18
CA ASP A 2 4.60 39.22 0.18
C ASP A 2 3.52 38.15 0.18
N ARG A 3 3.26 37.59 -1.01
CA ARG A 3 2.36 36.44 -1.19
C ARG A 3 3.07 35.23 -0.60
N LYS A 4 2.97 35.05 0.73
CA LYS A 4 3.25 33.78 1.38
C LYS A 4 2.34 32.76 0.70
N ARG A 5 2.91 31.92 -0.16
CA ARG A 5 2.26 30.71 -0.65
C ARG A 5 2.04 29.89 0.61
N GLU A 6 0.79 29.77 1.02
CA GLU A 6 0.41 28.84 2.07
C GLU A 6 0.86 27.47 1.58
N ASP A 7 1.92 26.95 2.21
CA ASP A 7 2.33 25.55 2.15
C ASP A 7 1.26 24.76 2.91
N LYS A 8 0.02 24.78 2.39
CA LYS A 8 -1.05 23.93 2.88
C LYS A 8 -0.57 22.51 2.57
N PRO A 9 -0.51 21.60 3.56
CA PRO A 9 -0.28 20.19 3.25
C PRO A 9 -1.28 19.77 2.16
N PRO A 10 -0.91 18.83 1.26
CA PRO A 10 -1.86 18.33 0.27
C PRO A 10 -3.15 18.01 1.03
N GLU A 11 -4.24 18.60 0.56
CA GLU A 11 -5.58 18.36 1.09
C GLU A 11 -5.72 16.86 1.26
N GLU A 12 -5.99 16.40 2.49
CA GLU A 12 -6.26 14.98 2.74
C GLU A 12 -7.26 14.54 1.67
N PRO A 13 -7.04 13.37 1.02
CA PRO A 13 -7.99 12.91 0.01
C PRO A 13 -9.39 13.00 0.65
N PRO A 14 -10.41 13.46 -0.10
CA PRO A 14 -11.77 13.51 0.43
C PRO A 14 -12.06 12.17 1.10
N GLU A 15 -12.71 12.17 2.27
CA GLU A 15 -13.15 10.93 2.92
C GLU A 15 -13.95 10.15 1.87
N GLU A 16 -13.29 9.18 1.23
CA GLU A 16 -13.91 8.37 0.20
C GLU A 16 -15.08 7.65 0.88
N SER A 17 -16.27 7.82 0.32
CA SER A 17 -17.43 7.16 0.88
C SER A 17 -17.24 5.63 0.85
N ASP A 18 -17.79 4.93 1.83
CA ASP A 18 -17.77 3.45 1.86
C ASP A 18 -18.28 2.83 0.54
N GLU A 19 -19.20 3.52 -0.15
CA GLU A 19 -19.72 3.09 -1.47
C GLU A 19 -18.69 3.20 -2.60
N GLU A 20 -17.88 4.26 -2.60
CA GLU A 20 -16.80 4.44 -3.58
C GLU A 20 -15.68 3.42 -3.34
N LEU A 21 -15.29 3.21 -2.08
CA LEU A 21 -14.32 2.17 -1.71
C LEU A 21 -14.77 0.79 -2.18
N LEU A 22 -16.04 0.44 -1.93
CA LEU A 22 -16.57 -0.85 -2.33
C LEU A 22 -16.57 -1.02 -3.85
N ARG A 23 -16.92 0.04 -4.58
CA ARG A 23 -16.92 0.05 -6.04
C ARG A 23 -15.52 -0.15 -6.62
N GLU A 24 -14.50 0.49 -6.05
CA GLU A 24 -13.12 0.32 -6.47
C GLU A 24 -12.61 -1.10 -6.19
N TYR A 25 -12.93 -1.65 -5.01
CA TYR A 25 -12.61 -3.04 -4.68
C TYR A 25 -13.22 -4.03 -5.68
N GLU A 26 -14.52 -3.92 -5.98
CA GLU A 26 -15.19 -4.79 -6.94
C GLU A 26 -14.64 -4.65 -8.36
N TRP A 27 -14.20 -3.44 -8.73
CA TRP A 27 -13.52 -3.22 -10.00
C TRP A 27 -12.16 -3.92 -10.02
N ALA A 28 -11.36 -3.75 -8.96
CA ALA A 28 -10.05 -4.36 -8.84
C ALA A 28 -10.14 -5.89 -8.87
N GLU A 29 -11.06 -6.50 -8.12
CA GLU A 29 -11.28 -7.95 -8.10
C GLU A 29 -11.56 -8.51 -9.51
N LYS A 30 -12.27 -7.76 -10.35
CA LYS A 30 -12.61 -8.20 -11.72
C LYS A 30 -11.53 -7.91 -12.75
N HIS A 31 -10.71 -6.88 -12.54
CA HIS A 31 -9.80 -6.34 -13.55
C HIS A 31 -8.31 -6.50 -13.23
N VAL A 32 -7.97 -6.83 -11.98
CA VAL A 32 -6.61 -7.04 -11.50
C VAL A 32 -6.46 -8.52 -11.15
N PRO A 33 -5.98 -9.36 -12.09
CA PRO A 33 -5.82 -10.78 -11.82
C PRO A 33 -4.66 -11.01 -10.87
N ASP A 34 -4.90 -11.73 -9.77
CA ASP A 34 -3.86 -12.10 -8.80
C ASP A 34 -2.69 -12.87 -9.44
N ASP A 35 -2.95 -13.56 -10.55
CA ASP A 35 -1.96 -14.35 -11.29
C ASP A 35 -0.85 -13.51 -11.95
N VAL A 36 -1.00 -12.19 -12.05
CA VAL A 36 0.09 -11.32 -12.53
C VAL A 36 1.17 -11.11 -11.47
N ILE A 37 0.85 -11.36 -10.20
CA ILE A 37 1.80 -11.23 -9.09
C ILE A 37 2.53 -12.58 -8.95
N PRO A 38 3.85 -12.63 -9.16
CA PRO A 38 4.61 -13.86 -8.99
C PRO A 38 4.45 -14.35 -7.56
N LYS A 39 4.10 -15.63 -7.41
CA LYS A 39 3.98 -16.24 -6.09
C LYS A 39 5.36 -16.31 -5.43
N PRO A 40 5.45 -15.92 -4.14
CA PRO A 40 6.69 -16.05 -3.40
C PRO A 40 7.13 -17.52 -3.35
N ALA A 41 8.42 -17.75 -3.17
CA ALA A 41 8.89 -19.10 -2.87
C ALA A 41 8.29 -19.56 -1.52
N PRO A 42 7.98 -20.86 -1.34
CA PRO A 42 7.36 -21.34 -0.10
C PRO A 42 8.13 -21.04 1.18
N ASP A 43 9.44 -20.80 1.09
CA ASP A 43 10.37 -20.50 2.19
C ASP A 43 10.80 -19.02 2.25
N GLU A 44 10.26 -18.16 1.39
CA GLU A 44 10.68 -16.76 1.28
C GLU A 44 10.39 -15.99 2.57
N PHE A 45 9.25 -16.26 3.20
CA PHE A 45 8.89 -15.67 4.49
C PHE A 45 9.88 -16.06 5.58
N GLU A 46 10.16 -17.35 5.76
CA GLU A 46 11.08 -17.86 6.79
C GLU A 46 12.49 -17.28 6.61
N ARG A 47 12.95 -17.15 5.36
CA ARG A 47 14.27 -16.58 5.04
C ARG A 47 14.36 -15.10 5.42
N ILE A 48 13.36 -14.31 5.05
CA ILE A 48 13.31 -12.88 5.40
C ILE A 48 13.19 -12.71 6.92
N TRP A 49 12.29 -13.48 7.54
CA TRP A 49 12.06 -13.43 8.99
C TRP A 49 13.32 -13.76 9.78
N LYS A 50 14.03 -14.82 9.39
CA LYS A 50 15.29 -15.21 10.02
C LYS A 50 16.34 -14.09 9.93
N ARG A 51 16.48 -13.47 8.76
CA ARG A 51 17.40 -12.34 8.56
C ARG A 51 17.09 -11.16 9.48
N ILE A 52 15.81 -10.80 9.62
CA ILE A 52 15.39 -9.71 10.51
C ILE A 52 15.79 -10.00 11.95
N GLN A 53 15.56 -11.22 12.44
CA GLN A 53 15.93 -11.62 13.80
C GLN A 53 17.46 -11.59 14.01
N GLU A 54 18.23 -12.06 13.02
CA GLU A 54 19.70 -12.04 13.06
C GLU A 54 20.28 -10.62 13.06
N GLU A 55 19.66 -9.68 12.32
CA GLU A 55 20.07 -8.28 12.30
C GLU A 55 19.67 -7.54 13.59
N ARG A 56 18.55 -7.90 14.21
CA ARG A 56 18.06 -7.28 15.46
C ARG A 56 18.84 -7.73 16.70
N GLY A 57 19.55 -8.86 16.63
CA GLY A 57 20.42 -9.39 17.68
C GLY A 57 21.88 -8.92 17.59
N LYS A 58 22.24 -8.10 16.60
CA LYS A 58 23.54 -7.44 16.46
C LYS A 58 23.52 -6.06 17.09
#